data_AF-A0A7S0C4A9-F1
#
_entry.id   AF-A0A7S0C4A9-F1
#
_cell.length_a   1.000
_cell.length_b   1.000
_cell.length_c   1.000
_cell.angle_alpha   90.00
_cell.angle_beta   90.00
_cell.angle_gamma   90.00
#
_symmetry.space_group_name_H-M   'P 1'
#
loop_
_entity.id
_entity.type
_entity.pdbx_description
1 polymer ?
#
loop_
_entity_poly.entity_id
_entity_poly.type
_entity_poly.pdbx_seq_one_letter_code
_entity_poly.pdbx_strand_id
1 'polypeptide(L)'
;FDPKDVDAIKHIMDVSAKQRSVGSTCMNAVSSRSHAVFTLYLRAKHKGKRQSLHGALNLVDLAGSERLKQTGFTGDVAKESISINKSLSSLADVFTSISNKSSHIPFRNSKLTYLLRDCLTGDGKTLMFVTASPTSESKQESLCSLRFAAKVNKCELGQAKRSVLELSNNQAQLR
;
A
#
# COMPACT_ATOMS: atom_id res chain seq x y z
N PHE A 1 -18.70 10.38 -2.09
CA PHE A 1 -19.58 9.91 -1.01
C PHE A 1 -18.73 9.87 0.25
N ASP A 2 -19.06 10.68 1.26
CA ASP A 2 -18.28 10.77 2.49
C ASP A 2 -18.98 9.91 3.57
N PRO A 3 -18.48 8.69 3.87
CA PRO A 3 -19.10 7.82 4.86
C PRO A 3 -19.02 8.45 6.25
N LYS A 4 -20.13 8.45 6.99
CA LYS A 4 -20.23 9.10 8.31
C LYS A 4 -20.29 8.12 9.49
N ASP A 5 -20.42 6.84 9.21
CA ASP A 5 -20.51 5.78 10.20
C ASP A 5 -19.77 4.52 9.74
N VAL A 6 -19.65 3.55 10.65
CA VAL A 6 -18.93 2.29 10.41
C VAL A 6 -19.61 1.45 9.34
N ASP A 7 -20.93 1.48 9.24
CA ASP A 7 -21.67 0.63 8.31
C ASP A 7 -21.55 1.13 6.86
N ALA A 8 -21.52 2.44 6.65
CA ALA A 8 -21.20 3.05 5.37
C ALA A 8 -19.76 2.70 4.92
N ILE A 9 -18.79 2.69 5.85
CA ILE A 9 -17.42 2.25 5.54
C ILE A 9 -17.40 0.77 5.15
N LYS A 10 -18.04 -0.10 5.95
CA LYS A 10 -18.15 -1.54 5.66
C LYS A 10 -18.79 -1.78 4.29
N HIS A 11 -19.87 -1.07 3.98
CA HIS A 11 -20.54 -1.19 2.69
C HIS A 11 -19.61 -0.86 1.52
N ILE A 12 -18.83 0.23 1.62
CA ILE A 12 -17.85 0.59 0.59
C ILE A 12 -16.77 -0.49 0.46
N MET A 13 -16.28 -1.02 1.59
CA MET A 13 -15.30 -2.10 1.60
C MET A 13 -15.84 -3.38 0.95
N ASP A 14 -17.09 -3.75 1.23
CA ASP A 14 -17.75 -4.93 0.66
C ASP A 14 -17.97 -4.79 -0.85
N VAL A 15 -18.42 -3.63 -1.31
CA VAL A 15 -18.55 -3.33 -2.75
C VAL A 15 -17.19 -3.40 -3.44
N SER A 16 -16.15 -2.84 -2.82
CA SER A 16 -14.78 -2.88 -3.35
C SER A 16 -14.24 -4.31 -3.43
N ALA A 17 -14.50 -5.13 -2.39
CA ALA A 17 -14.11 -6.54 -2.36
C ALA A 17 -14.81 -7.35 -3.46
N LYS A 18 -16.10 -7.08 -3.72
CA LYS A 18 -16.87 -7.73 -4.80
C LYS A 18 -16.34 -7.37 -6.18
N GLN A 19 -15.96 -6.11 -6.41
CA GLN A 19 -15.34 -5.73 -7.68
C GLN A 19 -14.01 -6.45 -7.92
N ARG A 20 -13.25 -6.72 -6.85
CA ARG A 20 -12.05 -7.56 -6.92
C ARG A 20 -12.37 -9.02 -7.23
N SER A 21 -13.48 -9.57 -6.71
CA SER A 21 -13.85 -10.98 -6.92
C SER A 21 -14.44 -11.27 -8.30
N VAL A 22 -15.18 -10.33 -8.92
CA VAL A 22 -15.83 -10.56 -10.23
C VAL A 22 -14.80 -10.60 -11.38
N GLY A 23 -13.63 -9.99 -11.22
CA GLY A 23 -12.55 -10.00 -12.22
C GLY A 23 -11.75 -11.30 -12.33
N SER A 24 -11.96 -12.30 -11.45
CA SER A 24 -11.19 -13.55 -11.46
C SER A 24 -11.87 -14.65 -12.26
N THR A 25 -11.46 -14.87 -13.51
CA THR A 25 -11.83 -16.06 -14.30
C THR A 25 -10.65 -17.03 -14.48
N CYS A 26 -10.91 -18.29 -14.15
CA CYS A 26 -10.25 -19.55 -14.53
C CYS A 26 -8.75 -19.52 -14.91
N MET A 27 -7.89 -19.58 -13.90
CA MET A 27 -6.71 -20.49 -13.75
C MET A 27 -5.71 -19.95 -12.73
N ASN A 28 -5.85 -18.72 -12.27
CA ASN A 28 -5.28 -18.19 -11.03
C ASN A 28 -6.28 -17.18 -10.47
N ALA A 29 -6.44 -17.12 -9.15
CA ALA A 29 -7.27 -16.07 -8.55
C ALA A 29 -6.61 -14.72 -8.90
N VAL A 30 -7.27 -13.88 -9.72
CA VAL A 30 -6.77 -12.54 -10.10
C VAL A 30 -6.39 -11.69 -8.88
N SER A 31 -6.92 -12.02 -7.69
CA SER A 31 -6.48 -11.47 -6.41
C SER A 31 -4.98 -11.62 -6.14
N SER A 32 -4.30 -12.65 -6.66
CA SER A 32 -2.85 -12.82 -6.55
C SER A 32 -2.07 -12.01 -7.60
N ARG A 33 -2.76 -11.43 -8.59
CA ARG A 33 -2.17 -10.73 -9.75
C ARG A 33 -2.50 -9.24 -9.80
N SER A 34 -3.07 -8.67 -8.75
CA SER A 34 -3.33 -7.24 -8.68
C SER A 34 -3.11 -6.72 -7.26
N HIS A 35 -2.50 -5.55 -7.13
CA HIS A 35 -2.45 -4.83 -5.86
C HIS A 35 -3.78 -4.11 -5.61
N ALA A 36 -4.29 -4.18 -4.40
CA ALA A 36 -5.44 -3.38 -3.96
C ALA A 36 -4.96 -2.30 -2.99
N VAL A 37 -5.39 -1.06 -3.22
CA VAL A 37 -5.10 0.08 -2.34
C VAL A 37 -6.43 0.73 -1.97
N PHE A 38 -6.74 0.72 -0.68
CA PHE A 38 -7.87 1.44 -0.10
C PHE A 38 -7.34 2.58 0.76
N THR A 39 -7.75 3.81 0.44
CA THR A 39 -7.34 5.01 1.17
C THR A 39 -8.55 5.67 1.82
N LEU A 40 -8.52 5.74 3.15
CA LEU A 40 -9.49 6.49 3.94
C LEU A 40 -8.88 7.83 4.36
N TYR A 41 -9.37 8.92 3.78
CA TYR A 41 -9.00 10.27 4.20
C TYR A 41 -9.78 10.69 5.44
N LEU A 42 -9.05 11.04 6.49
CA LEU A 42 -9.58 11.47 7.77
C LEU A 42 -9.46 12.98 7.90
N ARG A 43 -10.58 13.64 8.21
CA ARG A 43 -10.63 15.07 8.50
C ARG A 43 -11.35 15.28 9.82
N ALA A 44 -10.69 15.90 10.79
CA ALA A 44 -11.27 16.23 12.08
C ALA A 44 -11.11 17.72 12.36
N LYS A 45 -12.13 18.34 12.97
CA LYS A 45 -12.10 19.74 13.41
C LYS A 45 -12.41 19.81 14.90
N HIS A 46 -11.53 20.42 15.68
CA HIS A 46 -11.73 20.68 17.09
C HIS A 46 -12.13 22.15 17.30
N LYS A 47 -13.44 22.42 17.39
CA LYS A 47 -13.99 23.79 17.46
C LYS A 47 -13.39 24.60 18.61
N GLY A 48 -13.31 24.04 19.82
CA GLY A 48 -12.81 24.75 21.00
C GLY A 48 -11.31 25.07 20.99
N LYS A 49 -10.51 24.42 20.13
CA LYS A 49 -9.06 24.66 20.00
C LYS A 49 -8.71 25.32 18.66
N ARG A 50 -9.72 25.56 17.81
CA ARG A 50 -9.53 26.07 16.45
C ARG A 50 -8.49 25.28 15.66
N GLN A 51 -8.50 23.96 15.82
CA GLN A 51 -7.55 23.07 15.18
C GLN A 51 -8.27 22.17 14.20
N SER A 52 -7.61 21.87 13.09
CA SER A 52 -8.02 20.81 12.17
C SER A 52 -6.90 19.80 12.00
N LEU A 53 -7.28 18.53 11.83
CA LEU A 53 -6.38 17.42 11.60
C LEU A 53 -6.78 16.76 10.29
N HIS A 54 -5.76 16.51 9.47
CA HIS A 54 -5.89 15.82 8.19
C HIS A 54 -4.94 14.63 8.21
N GLY A 55 -5.45 13.46 7.85
CA GLY A 55 -4.68 12.24 7.76
C GLY A 55 -5.23 11.31 6.69
N ALA A 56 -4.47 10.26 6.38
CA ALA A 56 -4.90 9.20 5.49
C ALA A 56 -4.51 7.85 6.12
N LEU A 57 -5.46 6.93 6.15
CA LEU A 57 -5.20 5.51 6.43
C LEU A 57 -5.15 4.79 5.08
N ASN A 58 -4.02 4.17 4.78
CA ASN A 58 -3.84 3.36 3.57
C ASN A 58 -3.82 1.88 3.96
N LEU A 59 -4.77 1.12 3.45
CA LEU A 59 -4.82 -0.33 3.55
C LEU A 59 -4.42 -0.91 2.20
N VAL A 60 -3.28 -1.60 2.18
CA VAL A 60 -2.65 -2.07 0.95
C VAL A 60 -2.56 -3.58 1.01
N ASP A 61 -3.18 -4.23 0.04
CA ASP A 61 -3.04 -5.67 -0.19
C ASP A 61 -2.20 -5.88 -1.43
N LEU A 62 -1.03 -6.49 -1.25
CA LEU A 62 -0.05 -6.68 -2.31
C LEU A 62 -0.34 -7.96 -3.07
N ALA A 63 -0.15 -7.91 -4.38
CA ALA A 63 -0.14 -9.10 -5.24
C ALA A 63 0.93 -10.10 -4.77
N GLY A 64 0.76 -11.35 -5.21
CA GLY A 64 1.69 -12.43 -4.95
C GLY A 64 3.11 -12.09 -5.43
N SER A 65 4.10 -12.42 -4.60
CA SER A 65 5.53 -12.21 -4.88
C SER A 65 6.15 -13.33 -5.70
N GLU A 66 5.37 -14.37 -6.02
CA GLU A 66 5.85 -15.52 -6.75
C GLU A 66 6.39 -15.13 -8.12
N ARG A 67 7.60 -15.59 -8.38
CA ARG A 67 8.21 -15.41 -9.69
C ARG A 67 7.61 -16.42 -10.64
N LEU A 68 7.32 -15.99 -11.87
CA LEU A 68 7.08 -16.91 -12.97
C LEU A 68 8.35 -17.75 -13.19
N LYS A 69 8.43 -18.92 -12.54
CA LYS A 69 9.39 -19.95 -12.95
C LYS A 69 8.93 -20.46 -14.30
N GLN A 70 9.51 -19.93 -15.39
CA GLN A 70 9.49 -20.45 -16.77
C GLN A 70 8.25 -21.31 -17.11
N THR A 71 7.07 -20.82 -16.80
CA THR A 71 5.83 -21.40 -17.25
C THR A 71 5.58 -20.75 -18.59
N GLY A 72 5.41 -21.56 -19.64
CA GLY A 72 5.32 -21.15 -21.04
C GLY A 72 4.11 -20.28 -21.40
N PHE A 73 3.75 -19.33 -20.54
CA PHE A 73 2.76 -18.32 -20.78
C PHE A 73 3.28 -17.36 -21.86
N THR A 74 2.64 -17.39 -23.01
CA THR A 74 2.86 -16.48 -24.12
C THR A 74 1.77 -15.40 -24.12
N GLY A 75 2.04 -14.23 -24.72
CA GLY A 75 1.05 -13.17 -24.88
C GLY A 75 0.84 -12.29 -23.63
N ASP A 76 -0.40 -11.85 -23.41
CA ASP A 76 -0.71 -10.77 -22.45
C ASP A 76 -0.60 -11.18 -20.98
N VAL A 77 -0.76 -12.48 -20.66
CA VAL A 77 -0.56 -13.02 -19.30
C VAL A 77 0.89 -12.87 -18.83
N ALA A 78 1.86 -12.99 -19.74
CA ALA A 78 3.27 -12.77 -19.45
C ALA A 78 3.55 -11.30 -19.18
N LYS A 79 2.98 -10.39 -19.99
CA LYS A 79 3.12 -8.93 -19.80
C LYS A 79 2.53 -8.49 -18.45
N GLU A 80 1.37 -9.02 -18.07
CA GLU A 80 0.72 -8.74 -16.79
C GLU A 80 1.61 -9.18 -15.62
N SER A 81 2.08 -10.43 -15.64
CA SER A 81 2.95 -11.00 -14.61
C SER A 81 4.28 -10.24 -14.45
N ILE A 82 4.85 -9.76 -15.56
CA ILE A 82 6.03 -8.88 -15.56
C ILE A 82 5.68 -7.55 -14.87
N SER A 83 4.53 -6.95 -15.18
CA SER A 83 4.09 -5.69 -14.59
C SER A 83 3.89 -5.80 -13.07
N ILE A 84 3.29 -6.90 -12.60
CA ILE A 84 3.10 -7.19 -11.17
C ILE A 84 4.47 -7.27 -10.47
N ASN A 85 5.36 -8.11 -10.97
CA ASN A 85 6.69 -8.27 -10.39
C ASN A 85 7.53 -6.99 -10.47
N LYS A 86 7.33 -6.17 -11.51
CA LYS A 86 7.98 -4.85 -11.62
C LYS A 86 7.58 -3.92 -10.48
N SER A 87 6.30 -3.88 -10.12
CA SER A 87 5.82 -3.04 -9.01
C SER A 87 6.34 -3.49 -7.65
N LEU A 88 6.40 -4.81 -7.38
CA LEU A 88 7.01 -5.35 -6.16
C LEU A 88 8.52 -5.14 -6.11
N SER A 89 9.22 -5.29 -7.24
CA SER A 89 10.65 -5.00 -7.34
C SER A 89 10.94 -3.52 -7.09
N SER A 90 10.13 -2.63 -7.67
CA SER A 90 10.24 -1.18 -7.43
C SER A 90 10.03 -0.84 -5.96
N LEU A 91 9.08 -1.52 -5.29
CA LEU A 91 8.86 -1.35 -3.85
C LEU A 91 10.07 -1.81 -3.03
N ALA A 92 10.71 -2.91 -3.43
CA ALA A 92 11.94 -3.36 -2.79
C ALA A 92 13.12 -2.40 -2.99
N ASP A 93 13.23 -1.78 -4.16
CA ASP A 93 14.22 -0.75 -4.44
C ASP A 93 13.99 0.48 -3.55
N VAL A 94 12.74 0.91 -3.38
CA VAL A 94 12.38 2.01 -2.47
C VAL A 94 12.84 1.74 -1.05
N PHE A 95 12.52 0.57 -0.47
CA PHE A 95 12.96 0.23 0.88
C PHE A 95 14.49 0.12 0.98
N THR A 96 15.14 -0.43 -0.04
CA THR A 96 16.61 -0.51 -0.08
C THR A 96 17.23 0.88 -0.08
N SER A 97 16.72 1.81 -0.90
CA SER A 97 17.17 3.21 -0.93
C SER A 97 16.94 3.93 0.41
N ILE A 98 15.78 3.69 1.06
CA ILE A 98 15.49 4.24 2.40
C ILE A 98 16.49 3.71 3.43
N SER A 99 16.68 2.39 3.50
CA SER A 99 17.62 1.75 4.44
C SER A 99 19.06 2.24 4.23
N ASN A 100 19.44 2.53 2.99
CA ASN A 100 20.78 3.04 2.65
C ASN A 100 20.91 4.57 2.80
N LYS A 101 19.86 5.27 3.24
CA LYS A 101 19.83 6.74 3.32
C LYS A 101 20.24 7.41 2.01
N SER A 102 19.81 6.82 0.89
CA SER A 102 20.10 7.34 -0.46
C SER A 102 19.47 8.71 -0.66
N SER A 103 20.18 9.62 -1.34
CA SER A 103 19.66 10.97 -1.65
C SER A 103 18.42 10.94 -2.55
N HIS A 104 18.33 9.95 -3.44
CA HIS A 104 17.21 9.73 -4.33
C HIS A 104 16.52 8.40 -4.00
N ILE A 105 15.20 8.46 -3.74
CA ILE A 105 14.35 7.29 -3.53
C ILE A 105 13.43 7.11 -4.75
N PRO A 106 13.43 5.94 -5.42
CA PRO A 106 12.81 5.74 -6.73
C PRO A 106 11.29 5.52 -6.69
N PHE A 107 10.54 6.38 -6.01
CA PHE A 107 9.08 6.25 -5.90
C PHE A 107 8.34 6.27 -7.25
N ARG A 108 8.95 6.85 -8.29
CA ARG A 108 8.35 6.96 -9.63
C ARG A 108 8.49 5.70 -10.50
N ASN A 109 9.21 4.68 -10.05
CA ASN A 109 9.46 3.48 -10.85
C ASN A 109 8.20 2.61 -11.06
N SER A 110 7.18 2.78 -10.22
CA SER A 110 5.86 2.15 -10.39
C SER A 110 4.74 3.03 -9.87
N LYS A 111 3.50 2.78 -10.33
CA LYS A 111 2.30 3.46 -9.79
C LYS A 111 2.10 3.14 -8.30
N LEU A 112 2.37 1.90 -7.89
CA LEU A 112 2.27 1.47 -6.50
C LEU A 112 3.20 2.29 -5.60
N THR A 113 4.50 2.32 -5.91
CA THR A 113 5.48 3.09 -5.13
C THR A 113 5.15 4.58 -5.12
N TYR A 114 4.60 5.12 -6.22
CA TYR A 114 4.20 6.52 -6.27
C TYR A 114 3.04 6.82 -5.31
N LEU A 115 2.02 5.96 -5.28
CA LEU A 115 0.88 6.07 -4.35
C LEU A 115 1.31 5.94 -2.89
N LEU A 116 2.27 5.06 -2.60
CA LEU A 116 2.75 4.79 -1.24
C LEU A 116 3.80 5.78 -0.73
N ARG A 117 4.25 6.73 -1.57
CA ARG A 117 5.31 7.68 -1.22
C ARG A 117 5.06 8.36 0.12
N ASP A 118 3.85 8.86 0.33
CA ASP A 118 3.53 9.64 1.53
C ASP A 118 3.43 8.75 2.79
N CYS A 119 3.25 7.42 2.64
CA CYS A 119 3.30 6.46 3.75
C CYS A 119 4.75 6.08 4.12
N LEU A 120 5.64 6.09 3.12
CA LEU A 120 7.01 5.61 3.19
C LEU A 120 8.03 6.76 3.28
N THR A 121 7.57 7.98 3.55
CA THR A 121 8.41 9.16 3.76
C THR A 121 7.80 10.07 4.82
N GLY A 122 8.62 11.00 5.35
CA GLY A 122 8.16 12.06 6.24
C GLY A 122 7.49 11.53 7.51
N ASP A 123 6.26 11.98 7.76
CA ASP A 123 5.50 11.67 8.98
C ASP A 123 4.63 10.41 8.88
N GLY A 124 4.78 9.64 7.79
CA GLY A 124 4.05 8.40 7.56
C GLY A 124 4.39 7.33 8.60
N LYS A 125 3.36 6.62 9.08
CA LYS A 125 3.52 5.39 9.87
C LYS A 125 3.12 4.20 9.01
N THR A 126 4.05 3.27 8.83
CA THR A 126 3.81 2.08 8.03
C THR A 126 4.00 0.83 8.88
N LEU A 127 2.99 -0.05 8.85
CA LEU A 127 3.05 -1.40 9.39
C LEU A 127 2.94 -2.38 8.22
N MET A 128 3.88 -3.31 8.13
CA MET A 128 3.88 -4.35 7.10
C MET A 128 3.58 -5.70 7.75
N PHE A 129 2.58 -6.40 7.22
CA PHE A 129 2.35 -7.81 7.53
C PHE A 129 3.02 -8.67 6.46
N VAL A 130 3.67 -9.75 6.90
CA VAL A 130 4.34 -10.70 6.03
C VAL A 130 3.74 -12.06 6.28
N THR A 131 3.09 -12.63 5.27
CA THR A 131 2.52 -13.97 5.33
C THR A 131 3.55 -14.97 4.81
N ALA A 132 3.71 -16.09 5.53
CA ALA A 132 4.60 -17.17 5.18
C ALA A 132 3.86 -18.50 5.33
N SER A 133 4.05 -19.39 4.37
CA SER A 133 3.47 -20.74 4.42
C SER A 133 4.50 -21.71 5.00
N PRO A 134 4.10 -22.60 5.92
CA PRO A 134 4.99 -23.60 6.50
C PRO A 134 5.24 -24.81 5.58
N THR A 135 4.59 -24.88 4.41
CA THR A 135 4.68 -26.04 3.52
C THR A 135 6.02 -26.08 2.77
N SER A 136 6.46 -27.29 2.40
CA SER A 136 7.74 -27.48 1.71
C SER A 136 7.74 -26.87 0.31
N GLU A 137 6.60 -26.90 -0.37
CA GLU A 137 6.38 -26.31 -1.69
C GLU A 137 6.56 -24.79 -1.66
N SER A 138 6.15 -24.14 -0.57
CA SER A 138 6.24 -22.69 -0.39
C SER A 138 7.53 -22.24 0.29
N LYS A 139 8.46 -23.16 0.62
CA LYS A 139 9.68 -22.84 1.38
C LYS A 139 10.49 -21.70 0.76
N GLN A 140 10.68 -21.74 -0.56
CA GLN A 140 11.50 -20.76 -1.27
C GLN A 140 10.85 -19.36 -1.27
N GLU A 141 9.55 -19.30 -1.53
CA GLU A 141 8.81 -18.03 -1.54
C GLU A 141 8.70 -17.43 -0.14
N SER A 142 8.40 -18.26 0.88
CA SER A 142 8.38 -17.83 2.27
C SER A 142 9.73 -17.27 2.73
N LEU A 143 10.84 -17.89 2.33
CA LEU A 143 12.17 -17.39 2.61
C LEU A 143 12.46 -16.05 1.92
N CYS A 144 12.01 -15.88 0.67
CA CYS A 144 12.08 -14.60 -0.04
C CYS A 144 11.30 -13.50 0.69
N SER A 145 10.06 -13.78 1.10
CA SER A 145 9.21 -12.84 1.85
C SER A 145 9.83 -12.43 3.19
N LEU A 146 10.37 -13.39 3.96
CA LEU A 146 11.04 -13.12 5.24
C LEU A 146 12.32 -12.31 5.06
N ARG A 147 13.12 -12.59 4.02
CA ARG A 147 14.31 -11.78 3.70
C ARG A 147 13.94 -10.36 3.30
N PHE A 148 12.85 -10.20 2.56
CA PHE A 148 12.32 -8.89 2.23
C PHE A 148 11.86 -8.13 3.48
N ALA A 149 11.08 -8.78 4.35
CA ALA A 149 10.66 -8.23 5.64
C ALA A 149 11.84 -7.77 6.50
N ALA A 150 12.91 -8.56 6.56
CA ALA A 150 14.12 -8.21 7.29
C ALA A 150 14.83 -6.96 6.74
N LYS A 151 14.73 -6.70 5.42
CA LYS A 151 15.22 -5.45 4.81
C LYS A 151 14.30 -4.27 5.15
N VAL A 152 13.00 -4.45 5.04
CA VAL A 152 12.00 -3.42 5.39
C VAL A 152 12.14 -3.00 6.85
N ASN A 153 12.36 -3.96 7.75
CA ASN A 153 12.53 -3.69 9.18
C ASN A 153 13.75 -2.81 9.52
N LYS A 154 14.72 -2.68 8.61
CA LYS A 154 15.88 -1.78 8.76
C LYS A 154 15.59 -0.35 8.31
N CYS A 155 14.42 -0.09 7.71
CA CYS A 155 14.05 1.22 7.23
C CYS A 155 13.55 2.09 8.39
N GLU A 156 14.25 3.19 8.65
CA GLU A 156 13.83 4.19 9.64
C GLU A 156 13.24 5.41 8.93
N LEU A 157 11.94 5.63 9.11
CA LEU A 157 11.24 6.80 8.54
C LEU A 157 11.37 8.06 9.39
N GLY A 158 11.91 7.94 10.61
CA GLY A 158 12.01 9.02 11.58
C GLY A 158 10.80 9.13 12.51
N GLN A 159 10.77 10.16 13.34
CA GLN A 159 9.64 10.41 14.25
C GLN A 159 8.48 11.08 13.51
N ALA A 160 7.33 10.41 13.53
CA ALA A 160 6.10 10.97 12.96
C ALA A 160 5.66 12.23 13.71
N LYS A 161 5.53 13.34 13.00
CA LYS A 161 4.98 14.58 13.55
C LYS A 161 3.46 14.61 13.45
N ARG A 162 2.84 15.35 14.37
CA ARG A 162 1.39 15.52 14.40
C ARG A 162 0.98 16.58 13.37
N SER A 163 0.19 16.19 12.37
CA SER A 163 -0.38 17.11 11.39
C SER A 163 -1.60 17.84 11.96
N VAL A 164 -1.36 18.98 12.63
CA VAL A 164 -2.40 19.89 13.14
C VAL A 164 -2.26 21.23 12.43
N LEU A 165 -3.35 21.69 11.82
CA LEU A 165 -3.45 23.01 11.22
C LEU A 165 -4.29 23.91 12.14
N GLU A 166 -3.76 25.06 12.51
CA GLU A 166 -4.54 26.10 13.19
C GLU A 166 -5.47 26.81 12.20
N LEU A 167 -6.72 26.98 12.59
CA LEU A 167 -7.74 27.66 11.79
C LEU A 167 -7.62 29.17 12.01
N SER A 168 -7.12 29.87 10.99
CA SER A 168 -7.12 31.33 10.94
C SER A 168 -8.56 31.89 10.95
N ASN A 169 -8.73 33.13 11.41
CA ASN A 169 -10.04 33.80 11.57
C ASN A 169 -10.89 33.86 10.29
N ASN A 170 -10.32 33.61 9.10
CA ASN A 170 -11.01 33.80 7.82
C ASN A 170 -11.65 32.53 7.24
N GLN A 171 -11.57 31.36 7.89
CA GLN A 171 -12.14 30.10 7.36
C GLN A 171 -13.39 29.61 8.10
N ALA A 172 -13.96 30.40 9.02
CA ALA A 172 -15.19 30.06 9.71
C ALA A 172 -16.47 30.20 8.84
N GLN A 173 -16.36 30.62 7.57
CA GLN A 173 -17.51 31.01 6.73
C GLN A 173 -17.74 30.23 5.44
N LEU A 174 -16.95 29.20 5.12
CA LEU A 174 -17.23 28.37 3.94
C LEU A 174 -17.92 27.07 4.36
N ARG A 175 -19.20 27.01 3.97
CA ARG A 175 -20.24 26.01 4.22
C ARG A 175 -19.82 24.59 3.86
#